data_AF-A0A2G6H3F7-F1
#
_entry.id   AF-A0A2G6H3F7-F1
#
_cell.length_a   1.000
_cell.length_b   1.000
_cell.length_c   1.000
_cell.angle_alpha   90.00
_cell.angle_beta   90.00
_cell.angle_gamma   90.00
#
_symmetry.space_group_name_H-M   'P 1'
#
loop_
_entity.id
_entity.type
_entity.pdbx_description
1 polymer ?
#
loop_
_entity_poly.entity_id
_entity_poly.type
_entity_poly.pdbx_seq_one_letter_code
_entity_poly.pdbx_strand_id
1 'polypeptide(L)' 'MQIVFAVKSRENLIHERIRKKVKKYICGMVNKRKPKPLAIYCNPDHLDLLTSVRL' A
#
# COMPACT_ATOMS: atom_id res chain seq x y z
N MET A 1 -9.56 -4.14 8.40
CA MET A 1 -8.65 -5.22 7.97
C MET A 1 -7.30 -4.60 7.69
N GLN A 2 -6.24 -5.20 8.22
CA GLN A 2 -4.86 -4.80 7.94
C GLN A 2 -4.27 -5.77 6.93
N ILE A 3 -3.64 -5.26 5.88
CA ILE A 3 -3.01 -6.05 4.83
C ILE A 3 -1.58 -5.57 4.67
N VAL A 4 -0.63 -6.51 4.61
CA VAL A 4 0.78 -6.25 4.34
C VAL A 4 1.15 -6.86 3.00
N PHE A 5 1.71 -6.05 2.10
CA PHE A 5 2.27 -6.51 0.84
C PHE A 5 3.78 -6.31 0.85
N ALA A 6 4.54 -7.39 0.69
CA ALA A 6 5.99 -7.31 0.54
C ALA A 6 6.37 -7.31 -0.95
N VAL A 7 7.43 -6.58 -1.29
CA VAL A 7 8.09 -6.73 -2.59
C VAL A 7 8.75 -8.10 -2.72
N LYS A 8 9.01 -8.52 -3.96
CA LYS A 8 9.66 -9.81 -4.24
C LYS A 8 10.99 -9.90 -3.49
N SER A 9 11.22 -11.02 -2.82
CA SER A 9 12.42 -11.29 -2.02
C SER A 9 12.70 -10.27 -0.90
N ARG A 10 11.76 -9.39 -0.57
CA ARG A 10 11.96 -8.26 0.37
C ARG A 10 13.13 -7.34 0.02
N GLU A 11 13.46 -7.23 -1.26
CA GLU A 11 14.44 -6.26 -1.74
C GLU A 11 13.94 -4.84 -1.44
N ASN A 12 14.81 -3.91 -1.01
CA ASN A 12 14.39 -2.54 -0.65
C ASN A 12 14.06 -1.65 -1.88
N LEU A 13 13.14 -2.09 -2.74
CA LEU A 13 12.84 -1.50 -4.04
C LEU A 13 11.93 -0.26 -3.96
N ILE A 14 11.24 -0.03 -2.85
CA ILE A 14 10.42 1.17 -2.63
C ILE A 14 11.32 2.32 -2.14
N HIS A 15 12.24 2.73 -3.01
CA HIS A 15 13.14 3.85 -2.75
C HIS A 15 12.37 5.17 -2.59
N GLU A 16 12.95 6.12 -1.86
CA GLU A 16 12.34 7.44 -1.61
C GLU A 16 11.86 8.13 -2.90
N ARG A 17 12.68 8.07 -3.96
CA ARG A 17 12.38 8.61 -5.29
C ARG A 17 11.10 8.08 -5.93
N ILE A 18 10.68 6.85 -5.61
CA ILE A 18 9.45 6.25 -6.13
C ILE A 18 8.33 6.12 -5.09
N ARG A 19 8.63 6.26 -3.79
CA ARG A 19 7.69 6.03 -2.68
C ARG A 19 6.37 6.79 -2.85
N LYS A 20 6.44 8.08 -3.24
CA LYS A 20 5.25 8.90 -3.49
C LYS A 20 4.40 8.37 -4.65
N LYS A 21 5.04 7.91 -5.73
CA LYS A 21 4.38 7.32 -6.90
C LYS A 21 3.72 5.99 -6.55
N VAL A 22 4.43 5.11 -5.83
CA VAL A 22 3.89 3.83 -5.33
C VAL A 22 2.67 4.08 -4.44
N LYS A 23 2.78 4.97 -3.43
CA LYS A 23 1.66 5.31 -2.54
C LYS A 23 0.44 5.81 -3.31
N LYS A 24 0.62 6.72 -4.29
CA LYS A 24 -0.49 7.26 -5.10
C LYS A 24 -1.14 6.17 -5.96
N TYR A 25 -0.34 5.30 -6.58
CA TYR A 25 -0.85 4.21 -7.41
C TYR A 25 -1.69 3.22 -6.58
N ILE A 26 -1.17 2.77 -5.43
CA ILE A 26 -1.89 1.85 -4.54
C ILE A 26 -3.14 2.51 -3.98
N CYS A 27 -3.06 3.77 -3.54
CA CYS A 27 -4.24 4.51 -3.08
C CYS A 27 -5.32 4.59 -4.15
N GLY A 28 -4.96 4.92 -5.40
CA GLY A 28 -5.90 4.93 -6.53
C GLY A 28 -6.52 3.55 -6.81
N MET A 29 -5.73 2.47 -6.69
CA MET A 29 -6.21 1.10 -6.87
C MET A 29 -7.21 0.70 -5.78
N VAL A 30 -6.90 0.97 -4.51
CA VAL A 30 -7.76 0.63 -3.38
C VAL A 30 -9.04 1.47 -3.39
N ASN A 31 -8.97 2.76 -3.73
CA ASN A 31 -10.14 3.63 -3.85
C ASN A 31 -11.16 3.16 -4.92
N LYS A 32 -10.72 2.44 -5.95
CA LYS A 32 -11.63 1.83 -6.93
C LYS A 32 -12.35 0.59 -6.42
N ARG A 33 -11.97 0.07 -5.25
CA ARG A 33 -12.57 -1.12 -4.63
C ARG A 33 -13.49 -0.67 -3.48
N LYS A 34 -14.55 -1.44 -3.21
CA LYS A 34 -15.61 -1.11 -2.23
C LYS A 34 -15.12 -0.69 -0.83
N PRO A 35 -14.10 -1.31 -0.21
CA PRO A 35 -13.65 -0.85 1.10
C PRO A 35 -12.76 0.39 0.98
N LYS A 36 -13.05 1.42 1.78
CA LYS A 36 -12.30 2.68 1.76
C LYS A 36 -10.90 2.47 2.35
N PRO A 37 -9.82 2.99 1.72
CA PRO A 37 -8.50 3.03 2.36
C PRO A 37 -8.55 4.01 3.55
N LEU A 38 -8.10 3.56 4.72
CA LEU A 38 -8.00 4.37 5.94
C LEU A 38 -6.59 4.89 6.16
N ALA A 39 -5.58 4.05 5.92
CA ALA A 39 -4.17 4.43 5.96
C ALA A 39 -3.35 3.59 4.97
N ILE A 40 -2.33 4.23 4.39
CA ILE A 40 -1.34 3.57 3.53
C ILE A 40 0.05 4.08 3.90
N TYR A 41 0.94 3.16 4.23
CA TYR A 41 2.35 3.44 4.49
C TYR A 41 3.25 2.55 3.63
N CYS A 42 4.35 3.12 3.14
CA CYS A 42 5.29 2.41 2.27
C CYS A 42 6.66 2.40 2.93
N ASN A 43 7.04 1.22 3.42
CA ASN A 43 8.40 0.88 3.82
C ASN A 43 9.23 0.50 2.57
N PRO A 44 10.57 0.44 2.68
CA PRO A 44 11.42 0.08 1.54
C PRO A 44 11.12 -1.30 0.94
N ASP A 45 10.78 -2.28 1.75
CA ASP A 45 10.53 -3.68 1.37
C ASP A 45 9.03 -4.08 1.41
N HIS A 46 8.16 -3.26 2.00
CA HIS A 46 6.75 -3.60 2.15
C HIS A 46 5.81 -2.39 2.23
N LEU A 47 4.52 -2.65 2.10
CA LEU A 47 3.43 -1.69 2.22
C LEU A 47 2.42 -2.17 3.24
N ASP A 48 2.04 -1.27 4.14
CA ASP A 48 0.94 -1.44 5.09
C ASP A 48 -0.30 -0.74 4.57
N LEU A 49 -1.40 -1.49 4.44
CA LEU A 49 -2.72 -0.98 4.08
C LEU A 49 -3.70 -1.27 5.22
N LEU A 50 -4.26 -0.22 5.79
CA LEU A 50 -5.44 -0.30 6.65
C LEU A 50 -6.67 0.08 5.84
N THR A 51 -7.67 -0.79 5.82
CA THR A 51 -8.93 -0.55 5.11
C THR A 51 -10.15 -0.92 5.96
N SER A 52 -11.25 -0.20 5.73
CA SER A 52 -12.55 -0.53 6.35
C SER A 52 -12.98 -1.93 5.93
N VAL A 53 -13.55 -2.71 6.85
CA VAL A 53 -14.26 -3.94 6.46
C VAL A 53 -15.72 -3.54 6.21
N ARG A 54 -16.24 -3.86 5.03
CA ARG A 54 -17.67 -3.90 4.77
C ARG A 54 -17.98 -5.38 4.53
N LEU A 55 -18.61 -6.01 5.51
CA LEU A 55 -19.20 -7.34 5.35
C LEU A 55 -20.39 -7.25 4.41
#